data_AF-F4KUY0-F1
#
_entry.id   AF-F4KUY0-F1
#
_cell.length_a   1.000
_cell.length_b   1.000
_cell.length_c   1.000
_cell.angle_alpha   90.00
_cell.angle_beta   90.00
_cell.angle_gamma   90.00
#
_symmetry.space_group_name_H-M   'P 1'
#
loop_
_entity.id
_entity.type
_entity.pdbx_description
1 polymer ?
#
loop_
_entity_poly.entity_id
_entity_poly.type
_entity_poly.pdbx_seq_one_letter_code
_entity_poly.pdbx_strand_id
1 'polypeptide(L)'
;MSKHHSTPTLLSRPDFRNHTFERDQFKCVICGNPALDAHHIIERRLFKASHEKGGYFLDNGASLCEIHHIEAEQTILSCQSIREQAGIKTVLLPEHFYADLDYDKWGNIITSQGRLKGELYYEMSVQETLRNCTFLKYTVHPRVYHLPWSKVEPGDLVLEDDACFEGEEVVVMQKMSGSPFTAYPDYCHGDRIDEPLPIGMREALLQKTAVLDDDMRIYGNHQGGVMSLSEVWVKNDCLDWQETQALADLLELSVPSVLFEGLYDEFKLMDFRPNASMGYVLRLKKGFRAFDVGRSRVSYSC
;
A
#
# COMPACT_ATOMS: atom_id res chain seq x y z
N MET A 1 -3.32 2.66 36.47
CA MET A 1 -4.26 3.61 35.83
C MET A 1 -4.61 3.04 34.47
N SER A 2 -5.85 2.59 34.31
CA SER A 2 -6.36 1.94 33.10
C SER A 2 -6.29 2.94 31.94
N LYS A 3 -5.38 2.73 30.99
CA LYS A 3 -5.45 3.41 29.69
C LYS A 3 -6.53 2.68 28.91
N HIS A 4 -7.75 3.20 28.95
CA HIS A 4 -8.72 2.88 27.90
C HIS A 4 -8.14 3.43 26.59
N HIS A 5 -7.43 2.60 25.83
CA HIS A 5 -7.30 2.82 24.39
C HIS A 5 -8.65 2.41 23.80
N SER A 6 -9.60 3.33 23.84
CA SER A 6 -10.84 3.21 23.08
C SER A 6 -10.45 3.08 21.62
N THR A 7 -10.92 2.01 20.97
CA THR A 7 -10.79 1.84 19.52
C THR A 7 -11.26 3.11 18.81
N PRO A 8 -10.51 3.64 17.83
CA PRO A 8 -10.91 4.84 17.10
C PRO A 8 -12.32 4.68 16.53
N THR A 9 -13.20 5.66 16.76
CA THR A 9 -14.57 5.62 16.26
C THR A 9 -14.64 6.30 14.89
N LEU A 10 -15.07 5.58 13.86
CA LEU A 10 -15.32 6.14 12.53
C LEU A 10 -16.58 7.02 12.58
N LEU A 11 -16.46 8.27 12.15
CA LEU A 11 -17.53 9.26 12.19
C LEU A 11 -18.20 9.43 10.82
N SER A 12 -19.41 10.00 10.82
CA SER A 12 -19.98 10.55 9.59
C SER A 12 -19.17 11.77 9.13
N ARG A 13 -19.21 12.12 7.84
CA ARG A 13 -18.51 13.32 7.34
C ARG A 13 -18.91 14.62 8.06
N PRO A 14 -20.22 14.89 8.32
CA PRO A 14 -20.62 16.05 9.12
C PRO A 14 -20.08 16.01 10.55
N ASP A 15 -20.14 14.86 11.22
CA ASP A 15 -19.68 14.73 12.60
C ASP A 15 -18.16 14.88 12.70
N PHE A 16 -17.42 14.28 11.77
CA PHE A 16 -15.97 14.49 11.63
C PHE A 16 -15.65 15.98 11.57
N ARG A 17 -16.29 16.69 10.64
CA ARG A 17 -16.10 18.13 10.49
C ARG A 17 -16.41 18.88 11.79
N ASN A 18 -17.60 18.69 12.34
CA ASN A 18 -18.08 19.45 13.49
C ASN A 18 -17.23 19.16 14.74
N HIS A 19 -16.94 17.89 15.03
CA HIS A 19 -16.13 17.50 16.18
C HIS A 19 -14.68 17.98 16.04
N THR A 20 -14.11 18.00 14.82
CA THR A 20 -12.77 18.58 14.58
C THR A 20 -12.77 20.09 14.89
N PHE A 21 -13.75 20.85 14.40
CA PHE A 21 -13.87 22.28 14.72
C PHE A 21 -14.11 22.53 16.21
N GLU A 22 -14.97 21.76 16.86
CA GLU A 22 -15.25 21.89 18.29
C GLU A 22 -14.02 21.62 19.14
N ARG A 23 -13.27 20.54 18.85
CA ARG A 23 -12.00 20.21 19.53
C ARG A 23 -11.01 21.37 19.42
N ASP A 24 -10.89 21.94 18.22
CA ASP A 24 -9.91 23.00 17.92
C ASP A 24 -10.46 24.41 18.19
N GLN A 25 -11.61 24.52 18.87
CA GLN A 25 -12.26 25.79 19.24
C GLN A 25 -12.51 26.72 18.04
N PHE A 26 -12.84 26.15 16.89
CA PHE A 26 -13.09 26.83 15.61
C PHE A 26 -11.90 27.64 15.09
N LYS A 27 -10.69 27.33 15.55
CA LYS A 27 -9.45 28.03 15.18
C LYS A 27 -8.50 27.08 14.47
N CYS A 28 -7.64 27.67 13.65
CA CYS A 28 -6.52 26.99 13.04
C CYS A 28 -5.56 26.57 14.15
N VAL A 29 -5.27 25.26 14.22
CA VAL A 29 -4.37 24.72 15.25
C VAL A 29 -2.94 25.27 15.15
N ILE A 30 -2.53 25.78 13.98
CA ILE A 30 -1.17 26.29 13.75
C ILE A 30 -1.00 27.75 14.18
N CYS A 31 -1.97 28.63 13.87
CA CYS A 31 -1.83 30.08 14.10
C CYS A 31 -2.93 30.74 14.93
N GLY A 32 -4.01 30.04 15.27
CA GLY A 32 -5.12 30.57 16.06
C GLY A 32 -6.13 31.44 15.30
N ASN A 33 -5.93 31.70 14.00
CA ASN A 33 -6.93 32.38 13.14
C ASN A 33 -8.18 31.50 12.96
N PRO A 34 -9.33 32.05 12.53
CA PRO A 34 -10.51 31.23 12.22
C PRO A 34 -10.16 30.10 11.23
N ALA A 35 -10.56 28.87 11.55
CA ALA A 35 -10.38 27.74 10.65
C ALA A 35 -11.43 27.76 9.54
N LEU A 36 -11.02 27.30 8.35
CA LEU A 36 -11.87 27.24 7.16
C LEU A 36 -12.35 25.82 6.88
N ASP A 37 -11.48 24.83 7.09
CA ASP A 37 -11.78 23.42 6.80
C ASP A 37 -11.24 22.46 7.86
N ALA A 38 -11.90 21.32 7.97
CA ALA A 38 -11.44 20.16 8.72
C ALA A 38 -10.52 19.33 7.81
N HIS A 39 -9.22 19.61 7.91
CA HIS A 39 -8.19 18.97 7.11
C HIS A 39 -7.97 17.52 7.56
N HIS A 40 -7.90 16.59 6.61
CA HIS A 40 -7.47 15.22 6.89
C HIS A 40 -5.94 15.15 6.92
N ILE A 41 -5.37 14.72 8.06
CA ILE A 41 -3.91 14.65 8.27
C ILE A 41 -3.28 13.61 7.34
N ILE A 42 -3.92 12.44 7.20
CA ILE A 42 -3.65 11.46 6.13
C ILE A 42 -4.83 11.47 5.17
N GLU A 43 -4.52 11.47 3.87
CA GLU A 43 -5.48 11.57 2.78
C GLU A 43 -6.57 10.48 2.87
N ARG A 44 -7.82 10.93 2.95
CA ARG A 44 -9.02 10.09 3.15
C ARG A 44 -9.16 8.95 2.15
N ARG A 45 -8.70 9.11 0.91
CA ARG A 45 -8.75 8.06 -0.12
C ARG A 45 -7.91 6.83 0.25
N LEU A 46 -6.88 6.97 1.08
CA LEU A 46 -6.03 5.85 1.49
C LEU A 46 -6.71 4.90 2.47
N PHE A 47 -7.74 5.35 3.20
CA PHE A 47 -8.51 4.51 4.12
C PHE A 47 -9.65 3.81 3.38
N LYS A 48 -9.47 2.51 3.11
CA LYS A 48 -10.24 1.77 2.09
C LYS A 48 -11.15 0.69 2.66
N ALA A 49 -10.77 0.06 3.78
CA ALA A 49 -11.60 -0.98 4.41
C ALA A 49 -12.86 -0.39 5.02
N SER A 50 -13.92 -1.20 5.22
CA SER A 50 -15.23 -0.65 5.57
C SER A 50 -15.23 0.08 6.91
N HIS A 51 -14.46 -0.43 7.87
CA HIS A 51 -14.34 0.09 9.23
C HIS A 51 -13.49 1.37 9.35
N GLU A 52 -12.78 1.75 8.29
CA GLU A 52 -11.96 2.97 8.23
C GLU A 52 -12.32 3.89 7.06
N LYS A 53 -13.28 3.50 6.21
CA LYS A 53 -13.53 4.10 4.90
C LYS A 53 -13.62 5.63 4.95
N GLY A 54 -12.71 6.28 4.22
CA GLY A 54 -12.65 7.74 4.14
C GLY A 54 -11.93 8.42 5.31
N GLY A 55 -11.40 7.68 6.28
CA GLY A 55 -10.50 8.19 7.30
C GLY A 55 -11.11 9.25 8.22
N TYR A 56 -12.44 9.24 8.39
CA TYR A 56 -13.20 10.21 9.20
C TYR A 56 -13.09 9.94 10.70
N PHE A 57 -11.86 9.75 11.18
CA PHE A 57 -11.55 9.64 12.59
C PHE A 57 -11.19 11.01 13.13
N LEU A 58 -11.64 11.34 14.35
CA LEU A 58 -11.34 12.64 14.96
C LEU A 58 -9.82 12.90 15.03
N ASP A 59 -9.02 11.88 15.33
CA ASP A 59 -7.55 11.96 15.42
C ASP A 59 -6.86 11.99 14.03
N ASN A 60 -7.62 11.86 12.93
CA ASN A 60 -7.14 12.13 11.57
C ASN A 60 -7.60 13.50 11.05
N GLY A 61 -8.28 14.32 11.87
CA GLY A 61 -8.76 15.65 11.49
C GLY A 61 -8.03 16.77 12.22
N ALA A 62 -7.79 17.90 11.56
CA ALA A 62 -7.31 19.14 12.18
C ALA A 62 -7.95 20.37 11.52
N SER A 63 -8.37 21.34 12.33
CA SER A 63 -8.93 22.61 11.85
C SER A 63 -7.80 23.50 11.37
N LEU A 64 -7.82 23.87 10.08
CA LEU A 64 -6.80 24.74 9.47
C LEU A 64 -7.44 25.94 8.78
N CYS A 65 -6.75 27.08 8.80
CA CYS A 65 -7.08 28.20 7.92
C CYS A 65 -6.59 27.91 6.49
N GLU A 66 -6.98 28.74 5.52
CA GLU A 66 -6.64 28.55 4.11
C GLU A 66 -5.13 28.38 3.86
N ILE A 67 -4.29 29.21 4.48
CA ILE A 67 -2.83 29.18 4.31
C ILE A 67 -2.25 27.84 4.79
N HIS A 68 -2.51 27.49 6.06
CA HIS A 68 -1.97 26.25 6.63
C HIS A 68 -2.61 25.00 6.02
N HIS A 69 -3.84 25.10 5.49
CA HIS A 69 -4.43 24.02 4.71
C HIS A 69 -3.59 23.75 3.46
N ILE A 70 -3.26 24.78 2.68
CA ILE A 70 -2.40 24.65 1.49
C ILE A 70 -1.01 24.11 1.87
N GLU A 71 -0.41 24.62 2.95
CA GLU A 71 0.90 24.13 3.41
C GLU A 71 0.87 22.66 3.86
N ALA A 72 -0.24 22.21 4.45
CA ALA A 72 -0.44 20.81 4.82
C ALA A 72 -0.63 19.91 3.58
N GLU A 73 -1.41 20.35 2.59
CA GLU A 73 -1.53 19.67 1.28
C GLU A 73 -0.16 19.56 0.58
N GLN A 74 0.61 20.64 0.59
CA GLN A 74 1.97 20.71 0.04
C GLN A 74 3.02 20.00 0.89
N THR A 75 2.64 19.44 2.05
CA THR A 75 3.52 18.76 3.00
C THR A 75 4.66 19.63 3.54
N ILE A 76 4.50 20.96 3.49
CA ILE A 76 5.37 21.93 4.16
C ILE A 76 5.14 21.81 5.68
N LEU A 77 3.88 21.70 6.08
CA LEU A 77 3.52 21.24 7.41
C LEU A 77 3.50 19.72 7.43
N SER A 78 4.31 19.12 8.30
CA SER A 78 4.32 17.67 8.46
C SER A 78 3.07 17.18 9.20
N CYS A 79 2.66 15.94 8.91
CA CYS A 79 1.57 15.27 9.63
C CYS A 79 1.81 15.30 11.15
N GLN A 80 3.05 15.09 11.57
CA GLN A 80 3.43 15.09 12.98
C GLN A 80 3.29 16.48 13.61
N SER A 81 3.77 17.53 12.93
CA SER A 81 3.63 18.91 13.41
C SER A 81 2.16 19.30 13.57
N ILE A 82 1.29 18.90 12.64
CA ILE A 82 -0.15 19.15 12.74
C ILE A 82 -0.75 18.41 13.95
N ARG A 83 -0.41 17.13 14.14
CA ARG A 83 -0.87 16.35 15.31
C ARG A 83 -0.47 17.00 16.63
N GLU A 84 0.79 17.43 16.75
CA GLU A 84 1.30 18.09 17.95
C GLU A 84 0.55 19.38 18.27
N GLN A 85 0.34 20.24 17.27
CA GLN A 85 -0.39 21.49 17.45
C GLN A 85 -1.89 21.27 17.76
N ALA A 86 -2.49 20.21 17.22
CA ALA A 86 -3.86 19.81 17.52
C ALA A 86 -4.02 19.02 18.84
N GLY A 87 -2.91 18.71 19.54
CA GLY A 87 -2.93 17.90 20.76
C GLY A 87 -3.30 16.42 20.54
N ILE A 88 -3.17 15.92 19.31
CA ILE A 88 -3.47 14.54 18.92
C ILE A 88 -2.30 13.63 19.32
N LYS A 89 -2.58 12.62 20.12
CA LYS A 89 -1.56 11.66 20.62
C LYS A 89 -1.58 10.32 19.90
N THR A 90 -2.72 9.94 19.34
CA THR A 90 -2.89 8.71 18.60
C THR A 90 -2.53 8.96 17.14
N VAL A 91 -1.55 8.23 16.61
CA VAL A 91 -1.27 8.24 15.17
C VAL A 91 -2.19 7.23 14.52
N LEU A 92 -3.15 7.73 13.72
CA LEU A 92 -3.99 6.90 12.87
C LEU A 92 -3.41 6.85 11.46
N LEU A 93 -3.30 5.63 10.95
CA LEU A 93 -2.87 5.30 9.59
C LEU A 93 -3.90 4.32 9.00
N PRO A 94 -4.03 4.26 7.66
CA PRO A 94 -4.73 3.16 7.00
C PRO A 94 -4.20 1.81 7.47
N GLU A 95 -5.07 0.82 7.68
CA GLU A 95 -4.67 -0.47 8.26
C GLU A 95 -3.54 -1.18 7.52
N HIS A 96 -3.45 -0.97 6.20
CA HIS A 96 -2.45 -1.58 5.34
C HIS A 96 -1.11 -0.83 5.31
N PHE A 97 -1.00 0.30 6.01
CA PHE A 97 0.27 0.97 6.22
C PHE A 97 1.03 0.32 7.36
N TYR A 98 2.36 0.39 7.28
CA TYR A 98 3.24 -0.07 8.35
C TYR A 98 3.37 1.02 9.43
N ALA A 99 3.04 0.67 10.67
CA ALA A 99 2.99 1.61 11.80
C ALA A 99 4.37 2.14 12.25
N ASP A 100 5.45 1.47 11.85
CA ASP A 100 6.84 1.82 12.15
C ASP A 100 7.47 2.77 11.12
N LEU A 101 6.72 3.16 10.08
CA LEU A 101 7.17 4.10 9.05
C LEU A 101 6.49 5.46 9.18
N ASP A 102 7.17 6.49 8.70
CA ASP A 102 6.64 7.85 8.58
C ASP A 102 6.04 8.10 7.20
N TYR A 103 4.90 8.78 7.15
CA TYR A 103 4.19 9.10 5.90
C TYR A 103 3.88 10.59 5.83
N ASP A 104 3.98 11.14 4.61
CA ASP A 104 3.34 12.41 4.31
C ASP A 104 1.81 12.25 4.16
N LYS A 105 1.10 13.37 4.00
CA LYS A 105 -0.36 13.38 3.86
C LYS A 105 -0.85 12.41 2.78
N TRP A 106 -0.10 12.30 1.68
CA TRP A 106 -0.49 11.55 0.49
C TRP A 106 -0.07 10.09 0.51
N GLY A 107 0.48 9.61 1.64
CA GLY A 107 0.89 8.23 1.82
C GLY A 107 2.26 7.91 1.21
N ASN A 108 3.09 8.91 0.95
CA ASN A 108 4.48 8.68 0.55
C ASN A 108 5.33 8.45 1.80
N ILE A 109 6.16 7.40 1.79
CA ILE A 109 7.04 7.08 2.92
C ILE A 109 8.17 8.11 2.98
N ILE A 110 8.35 8.73 4.14
CA ILE A 110 9.40 9.73 4.39
C ILE A 110 10.68 9.01 4.83
N THR A 111 11.80 9.36 4.21
CA THR A 111 13.14 8.87 4.58
C THR A 111 14.09 10.05 4.78
N SER A 112 15.30 9.78 5.27
CA SER A 112 16.35 10.81 5.41
C SER A 112 16.85 11.38 4.08
N GLN A 113 16.62 10.69 2.95
CA GLN A 113 17.10 11.09 1.61
C GLN A 113 16.00 11.71 0.73
N GLY A 114 14.74 11.63 1.13
CA GLY A 114 13.60 12.01 0.32
C GLY A 114 12.41 11.09 0.58
N ARG A 115 11.48 11.02 -0.37
CA ARG A 115 10.24 10.24 -0.22
C ARG A 115 10.20 9.06 -1.18
N LEU A 116 9.72 7.91 -0.71
CA LEU A 116 9.34 6.81 -1.59
C LEU A 116 7.93 7.08 -2.13
N LYS A 117 7.71 6.81 -3.43
CA LYS A 117 6.43 7.09 -4.09
C LYS A 117 5.35 6.17 -3.53
N GLY A 118 4.30 6.76 -2.96
CA GLY A 118 3.14 6.07 -2.42
C GLY A 118 2.06 5.78 -3.46
N GLU A 119 0.95 5.19 -3.02
CA GLU A 119 -0.14 4.70 -3.89
C GLU A 119 -0.78 5.80 -4.74
N LEU A 120 -0.89 7.01 -4.20
CA LEU A 120 -1.52 8.16 -4.87
C LEU A 120 -0.53 9.03 -5.65
N TYR A 121 0.77 8.71 -5.63
CA TYR A 121 1.82 9.60 -6.17
C TYR A 121 1.59 9.99 -7.64
N TYR A 122 1.13 9.07 -8.49
CA TYR A 122 0.93 9.33 -9.93
C TYR A 122 -0.41 10.00 -10.26
N GLU A 123 -1.22 10.37 -9.27
CA GLU A 123 -2.38 11.24 -9.48
C GLU A 123 -1.89 12.65 -9.83
N MET A 124 -2.40 13.22 -10.93
CA MET A 124 -1.95 14.52 -11.45
C MET A 124 -1.98 15.62 -10.38
N SER A 125 -3.08 15.71 -9.61
CA SER A 125 -3.23 16.70 -8.53
C SER A 125 -2.18 16.54 -7.43
N VAL A 126 -1.76 15.30 -7.15
CA VAL A 126 -0.76 14.99 -6.12
C VAL A 126 0.63 15.38 -6.61
N GLN A 127 0.97 15.05 -7.86
CA GLN A 127 2.26 15.46 -8.45
C GLN A 127 2.41 16.98 -8.53
N GLU A 128 1.35 17.69 -8.94
CA GLU A 128 1.35 19.15 -8.98
C GLU A 128 1.57 19.76 -7.58
N THR A 129 0.89 19.21 -6.58
CA THR A 129 0.98 19.64 -5.18
C THR A 129 2.37 19.39 -4.60
N LEU A 130 2.99 18.26 -4.94
CA LEU A 130 4.27 17.81 -4.40
C LEU A 130 5.47 18.09 -5.31
N ARG A 131 5.31 18.95 -6.33
CA ARG A 131 6.36 19.25 -7.33
C ARG A 131 7.68 19.74 -6.75
N ASN A 132 7.66 20.30 -5.53
CA ASN A 132 8.82 20.84 -4.84
C ASN A 132 9.47 19.83 -3.87
N CYS A 133 8.94 18.61 -3.79
CA CYS A 133 9.42 17.57 -2.87
C CYS A 133 10.37 16.60 -3.59
N THR A 134 11.40 16.14 -2.88
CA THR A 134 12.35 15.15 -3.41
C THR A 134 11.76 13.75 -3.31
N PHE A 135 11.67 13.06 -4.45
CA PHE A 135 11.25 11.66 -4.53
C PHE A 135 12.39 10.77 -4.97
N LEU A 136 12.52 9.64 -4.28
CA LEU A 136 13.36 8.54 -4.68
C LEU A 136 12.65 7.70 -5.75
N LYS A 137 13.43 6.97 -6.54
CA LYS A 137 12.93 6.11 -7.62
C LYS A 137 12.09 4.94 -7.09
N TYR A 138 12.45 4.44 -5.90
CA TYR A 138 11.99 3.17 -5.37
C TYR A 138 10.69 3.27 -4.55
N THR A 139 10.04 2.13 -4.38
CA THR A 139 8.78 1.95 -3.66
C THR A 139 8.83 0.71 -2.77
N VAL A 140 8.14 0.75 -1.63
CA VAL A 140 7.82 -0.44 -0.85
C VAL A 140 6.53 -1.07 -1.42
N HIS A 141 6.51 -2.39 -1.55
CA HIS A 141 5.33 -3.10 -2.07
C HIS A 141 4.15 -2.95 -1.08
N PRO A 142 2.91 -2.65 -1.55
CA PRO A 142 1.77 -2.54 -0.64
C PRO A 142 1.47 -3.87 0.07
N ARG A 143 1.11 -3.80 1.36
CA ARG A 143 0.74 -4.99 2.12
C ARG A 143 -0.40 -5.75 1.45
N VAL A 144 -0.25 -7.06 1.43
CA VAL A 144 -1.19 -7.98 0.78
C VAL A 144 -2.23 -8.45 1.78
N TYR A 145 -3.49 -8.46 1.36
CA TYR A 145 -4.59 -9.00 2.15
C TYR A 145 -4.70 -10.51 1.97
N HIS A 146 -5.24 -11.17 2.97
CA HIS A 146 -5.63 -12.55 2.93
C HIS A 146 -7.10 -12.70 2.57
N LEU A 147 -7.44 -13.81 1.92
CA LEU A 147 -8.84 -14.17 1.67
C LEU A 147 -9.59 -14.42 2.99
N PRO A 148 -10.92 -14.19 3.04
CA PRO A 148 -11.72 -14.32 4.27
C PRO A 148 -11.62 -15.69 4.96
N TRP A 149 -11.31 -16.73 4.18
CA TRP A 149 -11.16 -18.11 4.64
C TRP A 149 -9.70 -18.56 4.83
N SER A 150 -8.73 -17.64 4.75
CA SER A 150 -7.33 -17.95 5.05
C SER A 150 -7.15 -18.18 6.54
N LYS A 151 -6.29 -19.13 6.90
CA LYS A 151 -5.68 -19.11 8.23
C LYS A 151 -4.68 -17.97 8.28
N VAL A 152 -4.73 -17.16 9.33
CA VAL A 152 -3.92 -15.95 9.47
C VAL A 152 -3.36 -15.81 10.87
N GLU A 153 -2.21 -15.16 10.96
CA GLU A 153 -1.58 -14.82 12.22
C GLU A 153 -2.07 -13.44 12.72
N PRO A 154 -1.95 -13.14 14.02
CA PRO A 154 -2.28 -11.81 14.53
C PRO A 154 -1.50 -10.70 13.80
N GLY A 155 -2.22 -9.75 13.21
CA GLY A 155 -1.64 -8.60 12.49
C GLY A 155 -1.69 -8.73 10.96
N ASP A 156 -2.05 -9.90 10.43
CA ASP A 156 -2.35 -10.07 9.01
C ASP A 156 -3.62 -9.31 8.63
N LEU A 157 -3.61 -8.77 7.41
CA LEU A 157 -4.76 -8.10 6.83
C LEU A 157 -5.67 -9.16 6.20
N VAL A 158 -6.97 -9.09 6.46
CA VAL A 158 -7.95 -10.04 5.94
C VAL A 158 -9.05 -9.26 5.25
N LEU A 159 -9.40 -9.68 4.03
CA LEU A 159 -10.55 -9.14 3.34
C LEU A 159 -11.84 -9.46 4.11
N GLU A 160 -12.77 -8.52 4.12
CA GLU A 160 -14.11 -8.75 4.68
C GLU A 160 -14.91 -9.74 3.83
N ASP A 161 -14.79 -9.61 2.51
CA ASP A 161 -15.38 -10.47 1.49
C ASP A 161 -14.50 -10.50 0.23
N ASP A 162 -14.83 -11.39 -0.69
CA ASP A 162 -14.17 -11.59 -1.98
C ASP A 162 -14.93 -10.96 -3.16
N ALA A 163 -15.93 -10.11 -2.90
CA ALA A 163 -16.81 -9.54 -3.93
C ALA A 163 -16.05 -8.72 -4.98
N CYS A 164 -14.86 -8.21 -4.65
CA CYS A 164 -13.97 -7.52 -5.58
C CYS A 164 -13.47 -8.38 -6.76
N PHE A 165 -13.61 -9.71 -6.68
CA PHE A 165 -13.25 -10.63 -7.76
C PHE A 165 -14.46 -11.12 -8.58
N GLU A 166 -15.70 -10.81 -8.17
CA GLU A 166 -16.89 -11.26 -8.88
C GLU A 166 -16.92 -10.75 -10.33
N GLY A 167 -17.06 -11.68 -11.28
CA GLY A 167 -17.10 -11.35 -12.71
C GLY A 167 -15.75 -11.03 -13.34
N GLU A 168 -14.65 -11.13 -12.59
CA GLU A 168 -13.30 -10.83 -13.08
C GLU A 168 -12.56 -12.09 -13.53
N GLU A 169 -11.65 -11.94 -14.51
CA GLU A 169 -10.66 -12.98 -14.81
C GLU A 169 -9.51 -12.92 -13.80
N VAL A 170 -9.16 -14.08 -13.25
CA VAL A 170 -8.15 -14.23 -12.21
C VAL A 170 -7.10 -15.26 -12.59
N VAL A 171 -5.96 -15.13 -11.93
CA VAL A 171 -4.86 -16.10 -11.97
C VAL A 171 -4.59 -16.54 -10.53
N VAL A 172 -4.60 -17.86 -10.34
CA VAL A 172 -4.31 -18.51 -9.06
C VAL A 172 -2.98 -19.21 -9.21
N MET A 173 -2.04 -18.85 -8.35
CA MET A 173 -0.69 -19.37 -8.35
C MET A 173 -0.40 -20.09 -7.05
N GLN A 174 0.46 -21.10 -7.10
CA GLN A 174 1.03 -21.69 -5.90
C GLN A 174 1.77 -20.60 -5.11
N LYS A 175 1.45 -20.46 -3.81
CA LYS A 175 2.15 -19.54 -2.94
C LYS A 175 3.56 -20.08 -2.72
N MET A 176 4.56 -19.24 -2.99
CA MET A 176 5.96 -19.57 -2.77
C MET A 176 6.31 -19.35 -1.29
N SER A 177 7.09 -20.25 -0.71
CA SER A 177 7.78 -19.99 0.56
C SER A 177 9.01 -19.13 0.31
N GLY A 178 9.51 -18.49 1.37
CA GLY A 178 10.70 -17.63 1.31
C GLY A 178 10.37 -16.14 1.45
N SER A 179 11.29 -15.30 1.01
CA SER A 179 11.25 -13.84 1.22
C SER A 179 10.90 -13.12 -0.09
N PRO A 180 10.24 -11.94 -0.01
CA PRO A 180 9.98 -11.14 -1.19
C PRO A 180 11.25 -10.48 -1.72
N PHE A 181 11.23 -10.07 -2.98
CA PHE A 181 12.19 -9.14 -3.55
C PHE A 181 11.50 -8.15 -4.47
N THR A 182 12.07 -6.95 -4.57
CA THR A 182 11.77 -5.96 -5.61
C THR A 182 13.07 -5.61 -6.32
N ALA A 183 13.04 -5.55 -7.65
CA ALA A 183 14.22 -5.18 -8.45
C ALA A 183 13.89 -4.16 -9.54
N TYR A 184 14.82 -3.23 -9.72
CA TYR A 184 14.87 -2.12 -10.67
C TYR A 184 16.14 -2.29 -11.53
N PRO A 185 16.35 -1.48 -12.59
CA PRO A 185 17.60 -1.53 -13.36
C PRO A 185 18.88 -1.32 -12.54
N ASP A 186 18.79 -0.50 -11.50
CA ASP A 186 19.92 0.03 -10.73
C ASP A 186 19.92 -0.39 -9.26
N TYR A 187 18.87 -1.05 -8.79
CA TYR A 187 18.72 -1.40 -7.38
C TYR A 187 17.82 -2.61 -7.15
N CYS A 188 17.98 -3.27 -6.01
CA CYS A 188 17.05 -4.29 -5.54
C CYS A 188 17.05 -4.36 -4.02
N HIS A 189 15.90 -4.73 -3.46
CA HIS A 189 15.68 -4.80 -2.03
C HIS A 189 14.68 -5.91 -1.67
N GLY A 190 14.62 -6.28 -0.40
CA GLY A 190 13.64 -7.22 0.17
C GLY A 190 12.25 -6.59 0.33
N ASP A 191 11.57 -6.93 1.42
CA ASP A 191 10.27 -6.35 1.77
C ASP A 191 10.40 -4.84 2.02
N ARG A 192 11.52 -4.44 2.64
CA ARG A 192 11.84 -3.04 2.93
C ARG A 192 12.95 -2.52 2.05
N ILE A 193 12.98 -1.19 1.87
CA ILE A 193 13.91 -0.54 0.95
C ILE A 193 15.37 -0.79 1.33
N ASP A 194 15.66 -0.86 2.61
CA ASP A 194 17.00 -1.08 3.18
C ASP A 194 17.29 -2.55 3.49
N GLU A 195 16.33 -3.45 3.21
CA GLU A 195 16.51 -4.88 3.44
C GLU A 195 17.38 -5.48 2.32
N PRO A 196 18.61 -5.95 2.64
CA PRO A 196 19.52 -6.43 1.64
C PRO A 196 19.13 -7.84 1.17
N LEU A 197 19.22 -8.06 -0.15
CA LEU A 197 19.14 -9.39 -0.74
C LEU A 197 20.50 -10.11 -0.67
N PRO A 198 20.51 -11.46 -0.69
CA PRO A 198 21.75 -12.24 -0.80
C PRO A 198 22.62 -11.76 -1.98
N ILE A 199 23.94 -11.64 -1.76
CA ILE A 199 24.85 -10.97 -2.72
C ILE A 199 24.72 -11.53 -4.15
N GLY A 200 24.83 -12.84 -4.32
CA GLY A 200 24.74 -13.46 -5.66
C GLY A 200 23.37 -13.31 -6.30
N MET A 201 22.29 -13.25 -5.50
CA MET A 201 20.95 -12.99 -5.99
C MET A 201 20.81 -11.54 -6.48
N ARG A 202 21.31 -10.58 -5.69
CA ARG A 202 21.34 -9.16 -6.07
C ARG A 202 22.09 -8.96 -7.39
N GLU A 203 23.28 -9.53 -7.53
CA GLU A 203 24.08 -9.42 -8.76
C GLU A 203 23.33 -9.99 -9.97
N ALA A 204 22.72 -11.17 -9.82
CA ALA A 204 21.93 -11.79 -10.87
C ALA A 204 20.69 -10.94 -11.25
N LEU A 205 19.97 -10.39 -10.26
CA LEU A 205 18.83 -9.53 -10.51
C LEU A 205 19.24 -8.26 -11.25
N LEU A 206 20.27 -7.55 -10.78
CA LEU A 206 20.74 -6.31 -11.43
C LEU A 206 21.20 -6.55 -12.86
N GLN A 207 21.84 -7.69 -13.15
CA GLN A 207 22.21 -8.05 -14.52
C GLN A 207 20.96 -8.26 -15.39
N LYS A 208 19.95 -8.97 -14.87
CA LYS A 208 18.71 -9.26 -15.59
C LYS A 208 17.88 -8.00 -15.81
N THR A 209 17.70 -7.17 -14.78
CA THR A 209 16.81 -6.00 -14.80
C THR A 209 17.42 -4.76 -15.45
N ALA A 210 18.70 -4.78 -15.84
CA ALA A 210 19.35 -3.69 -16.56
C ALA A 210 18.66 -3.31 -17.89
N VAL A 211 17.84 -4.20 -18.44
CA VAL A 211 17.06 -3.96 -19.67
C VAL A 211 15.74 -3.24 -19.44
N LEU A 212 15.30 -3.09 -18.18
CA LEU A 212 14.03 -2.44 -17.86
C LEU A 212 14.16 -0.92 -17.95
N ASP A 213 13.05 -0.26 -18.26
CA ASP A 213 12.97 1.20 -18.22
C ASP A 213 13.04 1.72 -16.77
N ASP A 214 13.40 3.00 -16.62
CA ASP A 214 13.60 3.60 -15.29
C ASP A 214 12.34 3.66 -14.42
N ASP A 215 11.14 3.62 -14.99
CA ASP A 215 9.90 3.57 -14.24
C ASP A 215 9.36 2.16 -14.03
N MET A 216 10.11 1.14 -14.44
CA MET A 216 9.76 -0.26 -14.26
C MET A 216 10.39 -0.87 -13.00
N ARG A 217 9.67 -1.84 -12.43
CA ARG A 217 10.21 -2.76 -11.42
C ARG A 217 9.55 -4.13 -11.53
N ILE A 218 10.26 -5.15 -11.06
CA ILE A 218 9.71 -6.49 -10.87
C ILE A 218 9.57 -6.80 -9.39
N TYR A 219 8.56 -7.60 -9.04
CA TYR A 219 8.34 -8.10 -7.70
C TYR A 219 8.12 -9.61 -7.74
N GLY A 220 8.62 -10.30 -6.72
CA GLY A 220 8.58 -11.75 -6.65
C GLY A 220 9.02 -12.28 -5.30
N ASN A 221 9.21 -13.60 -5.24
CA ASN A 221 9.70 -14.29 -4.05
C ASN A 221 10.93 -15.11 -4.39
N HIS A 222 11.81 -15.29 -3.40
CA HIS A 222 12.97 -16.14 -3.54
C HIS A 222 13.11 -17.13 -2.39
N GLN A 223 13.61 -18.32 -2.70
CA GLN A 223 13.95 -19.33 -1.72
C GLN A 223 15.05 -20.24 -2.24
N GLY A 224 16.08 -20.49 -1.41
CA GLY A 224 17.14 -21.43 -1.75
C GLY A 224 17.87 -21.09 -3.06
N GLY A 225 17.94 -19.80 -3.43
CA GLY A 225 18.56 -19.34 -4.68
C GLY A 225 17.64 -19.35 -5.91
N VAL A 226 16.43 -19.91 -5.81
CA VAL A 226 15.41 -19.82 -6.86
C VAL A 226 14.65 -18.51 -6.72
N MET A 227 14.51 -17.76 -7.81
CA MET A 227 13.78 -16.50 -7.88
C MET A 227 12.54 -16.67 -8.76
N SER A 228 11.38 -16.33 -8.23
CA SER A 228 10.12 -16.43 -8.93
C SER A 228 9.46 -15.06 -9.04
N LEU A 229 9.28 -14.58 -10.28
CA LEU A 229 8.61 -13.32 -10.59
C LEU A 229 7.09 -13.52 -10.58
N SER A 230 6.36 -12.65 -9.88
CA SER A 230 4.89 -12.71 -9.82
C SER A 230 4.22 -11.44 -10.34
N GLU A 231 4.95 -10.33 -10.39
CA GLU A 231 4.44 -9.02 -10.77
C GLU A 231 5.49 -8.20 -11.51
N VAL A 232 5.03 -7.48 -12.53
CA VAL A 232 5.78 -6.44 -13.23
C VAL A 232 5.01 -5.15 -13.08
N TRP A 233 5.71 -4.07 -12.75
CA TRP A 233 5.11 -2.78 -12.52
C TRP A 233 5.74 -1.74 -13.44
N VAL A 234 4.91 -0.93 -14.08
CA VAL A 234 5.30 0.35 -14.70
C VAL A 234 4.68 1.44 -13.84
N LYS A 235 5.50 2.30 -13.24
CA LYS A 235 5.02 3.29 -12.26
C LYS A 235 4.21 2.61 -11.14
N ASN A 236 2.94 2.97 -10.95
CA ASN A 236 2.05 2.32 -9.98
C ASN A 236 1.06 1.34 -10.62
N ASP A 237 1.26 0.95 -11.87
CA ASP A 237 0.39 0.02 -12.59
C ASP A 237 1.10 -1.33 -12.73
N CYS A 238 0.52 -2.36 -12.11
CA CYS A 238 0.93 -3.75 -12.29
C CYS A 238 0.38 -4.22 -13.63
N LEU A 239 1.27 -4.70 -14.49
CA LEU A 239 0.94 -5.22 -15.81
C LEU A 239 0.03 -6.44 -15.73
N ASP A 240 -0.62 -6.77 -16.84
CA ASP A 240 -1.43 -7.98 -16.91
C ASP A 240 -0.56 -9.25 -16.78
N TRP A 241 -1.21 -10.40 -16.58
CA TRP A 241 -0.50 -11.64 -16.36
C TRP A 241 0.30 -12.10 -17.60
N GLN A 242 -0.21 -11.86 -18.80
CA GLN A 242 0.47 -12.26 -20.03
C GLN A 242 1.75 -11.44 -20.23
N GLU A 243 1.69 -10.12 -20.00
CA GLU A 243 2.85 -9.23 -20.01
C GLU A 243 3.85 -9.58 -18.91
N THR A 244 3.35 -9.94 -17.71
CA THR A 244 4.16 -10.41 -16.59
C THR A 244 4.97 -11.66 -16.98
N GLN A 245 4.32 -12.65 -17.61
CA GLN A 245 4.98 -13.87 -18.08
C GLN A 245 5.98 -13.58 -19.21
N ALA A 246 5.60 -12.77 -20.19
CA ALA A 246 6.48 -12.40 -21.29
C ALA A 246 7.77 -11.73 -20.80
N LEU A 247 7.67 -10.87 -19.77
CA LEU A 247 8.86 -10.27 -19.18
C LEU A 247 9.65 -11.26 -18.33
N ALA A 248 9.00 -12.18 -17.60
CA ALA A 248 9.70 -13.24 -16.87
C ALA A 248 10.55 -14.09 -17.81
N ASP A 249 10.00 -14.47 -18.97
CA ASP A 249 10.71 -15.21 -20.02
C ASP A 249 11.89 -14.40 -20.57
N LEU A 250 11.70 -13.12 -20.87
CA LEU A 250 12.78 -12.22 -21.33
C LEU A 250 13.92 -12.11 -20.31
N LEU A 251 13.59 -12.03 -19.03
CA LEU A 251 14.54 -11.91 -17.92
C LEU A 251 15.14 -13.26 -17.51
N GLU A 252 14.69 -14.36 -18.11
CA GLU A 252 15.01 -15.74 -17.71
C GLU A 252 14.79 -15.95 -16.20
N LEU A 253 13.58 -15.61 -15.73
CA LEU A 253 13.10 -15.83 -14.37
C LEU A 253 11.90 -16.79 -14.42
N SER A 254 11.79 -17.68 -13.44
CA SER A 254 10.58 -18.51 -13.33
C SER A 254 9.39 -17.68 -12.84
N VAL A 255 8.18 -18.11 -13.18
CA VAL A 255 6.94 -17.66 -12.52
C VAL A 255 6.41 -18.77 -11.61
N PRO A 256 5.61 -18.45 -10.58
CA PRO A 256 4.98 -19.48 -9.76
C PRO A 256 4.06 -20.38 -10.59
N SER A 257 3.93 -21.65 -10.18
CA SER A 257 3.03 -22.59 -10.84
C SER A 257 1.59 -22.08 -10.84
N VAL A 258 0.99 -21.95 -12.03
CA VAL A 258 -0.43 -21.57 -12.18
C VAL A 258 -1.31 -22.79 -11.88
N LEU A 259 -2.18 -22.65 -10.89
CA LEU A 259 -3.18 -23.64 -10.48
C LEU A 259 -4.49 -23.45 -11.24
N PHE A 260 -4.83 -22.20 -11.56
CA PHE A 260 -6.04 -21.83 -12.30
C PHE A 260 -5.87 -20.49 -12.99
N GLU A 261 -6.46 -20.37 -14.17
CA GLU A 261 -6.61 -19.12 -14.89
C GLU A 261 -7.99 -19.10 -15.58
N GLY A 262 -8.75 -18.04 -15.35
CA GLY A 262 -10.09 -17.88 -15.94
C GLY A 262 -11.00 -17.03 -15.07
N LEU A 263 -12.31 -17.08 -15.37
CA LEU A 263 -13.31 -16.34 -14.59
C LEU A 263 -13.34 -16.80 -13.13
N TYR A 264 -13.37 -15.84 -12.22
CA TYR A 264 -13.45 -16.08 -10.78
C TYR A 264 -14.61 -17.01 -10.40
N ASP A 265 -14.31 -17.99 -9.55
CA ASP A 265 -15.25 -18.99 -9.06
C ASP A 265 -14.78 -19.47 -7.68
N GLU A 266 -15.42 -18.97 -6.62
CA GLU A 266 -15.05 -19.24 -5.23
C GLU A 266 -14.98 -20.75 -4.94
N PHE A 267 -15.91 -21.54 -5.47
CA PHE A 267 -15.97 -22.99 -5.23
C PHE A 267 -14.75 -23.71 -5.81
N LYS A 268 -14.30 -23.32 -7.01
CA LYS A 268 -13.04 -23.85 -7.59
C LYS A 268 -11.83 -23.46 -6.75
N LEU A 269 -11.82 -22.25 -6.18
CA LEU A 269 -10.75 -21.84 -5.28
C LEU A 269 -10.73 -22.66 -3.99
N MET A 270 -11.90 -23.04 -3.48
CA MET A 270 -12.01 -23.95 -2.34
C MET A 270 -11.41 -25.33 -2.63
N ASP A 271 -11.54 -25.83 -3.86
CA ASP A 271 -10.97 -27.12 -4.29
C ASP A 271 -9.43 -27.12 -4.37
N PHE A 272 -8.78 -25.95 -4.45
CA PHE A 272 -7.31 -25.86 -4.36
C PHE A 272 -6.81 -25.93 -2.91
N ARG A 273 -7.67 -25.64 -1.91
CA ARG A 273 -7.30 -25.64 -0.49
C ARG A 273 -6.72 -26.97 0.02
N PRO A 274 -7.24 -28.16 -0.34
CA PRO A 274 -6.69 -29.44 0.10
C PRO A 274 -5.36 -29.78 -0.58
N ASN A 275 -5.09 -29.20 -1.75
CA ASN A 275 -3.97 -29.60 -2.63
C ASN A 275 -2.74 -28.68 -2.47
N ALA A 276 -2.91 -27.47 -1.91
CA ALA A 276 -1.83 -26.51 -1.73
C ALA A 276 -1.20 -26.64 -0.34
N SER A 277 -0.07 -27.33 -0.21
CA SER A 277 0.64 -27.49 1.08
C SER A 277 1.10 -26.16 1.71
N MET A 278 1.17 -25.07 0.93
CA MET A 278 1.60 -23.73 1.39
C MET A 278 0.58 -22.63 1.08
N GLY A 279 -0.61 -22.98 0.57
CA GLY A 279 -1.61 -22.03 0.11
C GLY A 279 -1.39 -21.50 -1.32
N TYR A 280 -2.13 -20.46 -1.69
CA TYR A 280 -2.11 -19.89 -3.04
C TYR A 280 -2.17 -18.36 -3.03
N VAL A 281 -1.77 -17.74 -4.13
CA VAL A 281 -1.96 -16.31 -4.40
C VAL A 281 -2.98 -16.16 -5.52
N LEU A 282 -3.96 -15.32 -5.31
CA LEU A 282 -4.97 -14.94 -6.30
C LEU A 282 -4.66 -13.51 -6.75
N ARG A 283 -4.67 -13.25 -8.06
CA ARG A 283 -4.62 -11.89 -8.61
C ARG A 283 -5.58 -11.70 -9.78
N LEU A 284 -5.99 -10.45 -10.03
CA LEU A 284 -6.63 -10.08 -11.28
C LEU A 284 -5.67 -10.32 -12.45
N LYS A 285 -6.20 -10.93 -13.51
CA LYS A 285 -5.45 -11.24 -14.73
C LYS A 285 -5.07 -9.96 -15.49
N LYS A 286 -5.98 -8.99 -15.53
CA LYS A 286 -5.88 -7.72 -16.29
C LYS A 286 -4.86 -6.70 -15.75
N GLY A 287 -4.13 -7.03 -14.69
CA GLY A 287 -3.32 -6.04 -13.96
C GLY A 287 -4.15 -5.20 -12.99
N PHE A 288 -3.48 -4.31 -12.27
CA PHE A 288 -4.10 -3.47 -11.23
C PHE A 288 -3.17 -2.35 -10.75
N ARG A 289 -3.74 -1.32 -10.11
CA ARG A 289 -2.96 -0.20 -9.57
C ARG A 289 -2.43 -0.52 -8.17
N ALA A 290 -1.35 0.11 -7.77
CA ALA A 290 -0.80 0.02 -6.40
C ALA A 290 -1.85 0.39 -5.34
N PHE A 291 -2.68 1.37 -5.67
CA PHE A 291 -3.82 1.80 -4.85
C PHE A 291 -4.87 0.71 -4.63
N ASP A 292 -4.96 -0.28 -5.52
CA ASP A 292 -6.00 -1.32 -5.54
C ASP A 292 -5.48 -2.71 -5.13
N VAL A 293 -4.21 -2.84 -4.70
CA VAL A 293 -3.57 -4.14 -4.38
C VAL A 293 -4.42 -4.99 -3.45
N GLY A 294 -4.90 -4.42 -2.34
CA GLY A 294 -5.69 -5.15 -1.34
C GLY A 294 -6.97 -5.79 -1.88
N ARG A 295 -7.47 -5.34 -3.04
CA ARG A 295 -8.67 -5.86 -3.71
C ARG A 295 -8.40 -6.51 -5.06
N SER A 296 -7.13 -6.58 -5.46
CA SER A 296 -6.73 -7.08 -6.77
C SER A 296 -5.77 -8.26 -6.66
N ARG A 297 -5.12 -8.43 -5.50
CA ARG A 297 -4.14 -9.47 -5.25
C ARG A 297 -4.17 -9.86 -3.77
N VAL A 298 -4.49 -11.12 -3.52
CA VAL A 298 -4.67 -11.65 -2.16
C VAL A 298 -3.99 -13.00 -1.98
N SER A 299 -3.72 -13.35 -0.73
CA SER A 299 -3.14 -14.64 -0.38
C SER A 299 -4.17 -15.52 0.34
N TYR A 300 -4.01 -16.82 0.17
CA TYR A 300 -4.61 -17.82 1.05
C TYR A 300 -3.48 -18.63 1.68
N SER A 301 -3.60 -18.87 2.99
CA SER A 301 -2.74 -19.77 3.76
C SER A 301 -3.59 -20.87 4.39
N CYS A 302 -3.08 -22.10 4.35
CA CYS A 302 -3.73 -23.32 4.84
C CYS A 302 -3.65 -23.52 6.35
#